data_AF-A0A4R5QIE6-F1
#
_entry.id   AF-A0A4R5QIE6-F1
#
_cell.length_a   1.000
_cell.length_b   1.000
_cell.length_c   1.000
_cell.angle_alpha   90.00
_cell.angle_beta   90.00
_cell.angle_gamma   90.00
#
_symmetry.space_group_name_H-M   'P 1'
#
loop_
_entity.id
_entity.type
_entity.pdbx_description
1 polymer ?
#
loop_
_entity_poly.entity_id
_entity_poly.type
_entity_poly.pdbx_seq_one_letter_code
_entity_poly.pdbx_strand_id
1 'polypeptide(L)'
;MRSAEAYVRATFDKLFAAASGGSIPEDLSLDGRLCTSNIIATGAQISQTAFASSATTGLRNGSRIQRCYRDLQAANAHFFTNEQSFVDAGRYLAGIPGSAPGL
;
A
#
# COMPACT_ATOMS: atom_id res chain seq x y z
N MET A 1 1.89 0.31 12.23
CA MET A 1 2.67 0.96 11.15
C MET A 1 4.13 0.52 11.07
N ARG A 2 4.85 0.31 12.19
CA ARG A 2 6.28 -0.09 12.14
C ARG A 2 6.56 -1.32 11.26
N SER A 3 5.69 -2.34 11.31
CA SER A 3 5.79 -3.52 10.44
C SER A 3 5.65 -3.18 8.96
N ALA A 4 4.62 -2.40 8.60
CA ALA A 4 4.38 -1.98 7.23
C ALA A 4 5.50 -1.07 6.70
N GLU A 5 6.03 -0.17 7.52
CA GLU A 5 7.20 0.66 7.17
C GLU A 5 8.44 -0.22 6.94
N ALA A 6 8.72 -1.16 7.84
CA ALA A 6 9.86 -2.07 7.71
C ALA A 6 9.77 -2.91 6.42
N TYR A 7 8.56 -3.36 6.06
CA TYR A 7 8.34 -4.08 4.80
C TYR A 7 8.66 -3.20 3.59
N VAL A 8 8.11 -1.98 3.52
CA VAL A 8 8.41 -1.04 2.43
C VAL A 8 9.92 -0.79 2.31
N ARG A 9 10.60 -0.50 3.42
CA ARG A 9 12.06 -0.24 3.40
C ARG A 9 12.83 -1.45 2.86
N ALA A 10 12.56 -2.64 3.41
CA ALA A 10 13.25 -3.86 3.00
C ALA A 10 13.01 -4.20 1.52
N THR A 11 11.79 -4.02 1.01
CA THR A 11 11.47 -4.27 -0.40
C THR A 11 12.05 -3.19 -1.32
N PHE A 12 12.03 -1.93 -0.90
CA PHE A 12 12.61 -0.83 -1.66
C PHE A 12 14.14 -0.97 -1.82
N ASP A 13 14.85 -1.39 -0.77
CA ASP A 13 16.28 -1.66 -0.82
C ASP A 13 16.61 -2.76 -1.84
N LYS A 14 15.81 -3.84 -1.86
CA LYS A 14 15.96 -4.94 -2.85
C LYS A 14 15.67 -4.46 -4.27
N LEU A 15 14.60 -3.69 -4.47
CA LEU A 15 14.23 -3.12 -5.77
C LEU A 15 15.35 -2.22 -6.31
N PHE A 16 15.93 -1.38 -5.45
CA PHE A 16 17.01 -0.49 -5.84
C PHE A 16 18.28 -1.26 -6.23
N ALA A 17 18.63 -2.31 -5.46
CA ALA A 17 19.75 -3.19 -5.79
C ALA A 17 19.55 -3.94 -7.11
N ALA A 18 18.35 -4.48 -7.35
CA ALA A 18 18.00 -5.18 -8.59
C ALA A 18 18.03 -4.22 -9.80
N ALA A 19 17.44 -3.03 -9.67
CA ALA A 19 17.47 -2.01 -10.70
C ALA A 19 18.91 -1.60 -11.07
N SER A 20 19.80 -1.51 -10.08
CA SER A 20 21.23 -1.24 -10.31
C SER A 20 21.94 -2.37 -11.07
N GLY A 21 21.42 -3.60 -10.99
CA GLY A 21 21.88 -4.77 -11.75
C GLY A 21 21.29 -4.86 -13.17
N GLY A 22 20.39 -3.95 -13.56
CA GLY A 22 19.85 -3.84 -14.92
C GLY A 22 18.56 -4.61 -15.20
N SER A 23 18.02 -5.36 -14.22
CA SER A 23 16.72 -6.01 -14.35
C SER A 23 16.04 -6.23 -13.01
N ILE A 24 14.70 -6.14 -12.99
CA ILE A 24 13.90 -6.40 -11.79
C ILE A 24 13.14 -7.71 -12.01
N PRO A 25 13.36 -8.75 -11.19
CA PRO A 25 12.60 -9.99 -11.26
C PRO A 25 11.09 -9.74 -11.07
N GLU A 26 10.25 -10.55 -11.72
CA GLU A 26 8.79 -10.42 -11.65
C GLU A 26 8.27 -10.55 -10.21
N ASP A 27 8.77 -11.54 -9.46
CA ASP A 27 8.44 -11.74 -8.05
C ASP A 27 8.77 -10.52 -7.18
N LEU A 28 9.88 -9.83 -7.49
CA LEU A 28 10.28 -8.62 -6.76
C LEU A 28 9.40 -7.41 -7.14
N SER A 29 8.95 -7.35 -8.39
CA SER A 29 7.96 -6.36 -8.83
C SER A 29 6.61 -6.57 -8.12
N LEU A 30 6.19 -7.84 -7.98
CA LEU A 30 5.00 -8.21 -7.21
C LEU A 30 5.15 -7.85 -5.73
N ASP A 31 6.31 -8.15 -5.11
CA ASP A 31 6.61 -7.79 -3.72
C ASP A 31 6.53 -6.26 -3.52
N GLY A 32 7.03 -5.48 -4.49
CA GLY A 32 6.91 -4.02 -4.51
C GLY A 32 5.45 -3.53 -4.52
N ARG A 33 4.59 -4.18 -5.31
CA ARG A 33 3.16 -3.87 -5.33
C ARG A 33 2.51 -4.23 -4.00
N LEU A 34 2.80 -5.42 -3.47
CA LEU A 34 2.27 -5.89 -2.19
C LEU A 34 2.68 -5.01 -1.01
N CYS A 35 3.95 -4.59 -0.93
CA CYS A 35 4.40 -3.72 0.15
C CYS A 35 3.72 -2.34 0.09
N THR A 36 3.50 -1.83 -1.13
CA THR A 36 2.81 -0.55 -1.37
C THR A 36 1.33 -0.64 -0.98
N SER A 37 0.60 -1.66 -1.44
CA SER A 37 -0.79 -1.89 -1.02
C SER A 37 -0.89 -2.06 0.50
N ASN A 38 0.06 -2.80 1.11
CA ASN A 38 0.07 -3.05 2.55
C ASN A 38 0.24 -1.77 3.39
N ILE A 39 1.17 -0.88 3.03
CA ILE A 39 1.36 0.37 3.77
C ILE A 39 0.16 1.32 3.61
N ILE A 40 -0.45 1.37 2.42
CA ILE A 40 -1.62 2.21 2.15
C ILE A 40 -2.84 1.69 2.91
N ALA A 41 -3.16 0.40 2.81
CA ALA A 41 -4.28 -0.19 3.56
C ALA A 41 -4.10 -0.04 5.08
N THR A 42 -2.88 -0.30 5.58
CA THR A 42 -2.54 -0.10 7.00
C THR A 42 -2.70 1.37 7.42
N GLY A 43 -2.24 2.31 6.59
CA GLY A 43 -2.38 3.75 6.84
C GLY A 43 -3.82 4.22 6.84
N ALA A 44 -4.62 3.75 5.88
CA ALA A 44 -6.06 4.02 5.82
C ALA A 44 -6.76 3.59 7.12
N GLN A 45 -6.50 2.38 7.61
CA GLN A 45 -7.05 1.89 8.88
C GLN A 45 -6.59 2.74 10.08
N ILE A 46 -5.29 3.00 10.21
CA ILE A 46 -4.74 3.79 11.32
C ILE A 46 -5.32 5.22 11.34
N SER A 47 -5.37 5.86 10.17
CA SER A 47 -5.92 7.22 10.03
C SER A 47 -7.41 7.27 10.33
N GLN A 48 -8.16 6.22 9.98
CA GLN A 48 -9.58 6.10 10.35
C GLN A 48 -9.74 6.03 11.88
N THR A 49 -8.98 5.18 12.56
CA THR A 49 -8.99 5.10 14.03
C THR A 49 -8.62 6.43 14.67
N ALA A 50 -7.56 7.10 14.18
CA ALA A 50 -7.11 8.38 14.69
C ALA A 50 -8.14 9.50 14.46
N PHE A 51 -8.76 9.53 13.28
CA PHE A 51 -9.82 10.49 12.95
C PHE A 51 -11.05 10.27 13.83
N ALA A 52 -11.52 9.04 14.00
CA ALA A 52 -12.65 8.72 14.89
C ALA A 52 -12.37 9.11 16.35
N SER A 53 -11.13 8.94 16.80
CA SER A 53 -10.70 9.30 18.17
C SER A 53 -10.64 10.81 18.41
N SER A 54 -10.58 11.63 17.35
CA SER A 54 -10.53 13.10 17.47
C SER A 54 -11.90 13.75 17.72
N ALA A 55 -12.98 12.95 17.71
CA ALA A 55 -14.36 13.41 17.85
C ALA A 55 -14.67 14.60 16.91
N THR A 56 -15.49 15.54 17.36
CA THR A 56 -15.89 16.71 16.54
C THR A 56 -14.74 17.66 16.22
N THR A 57 -13.61 17.57 16.93
CA THR A 57 -12.45 18.44 16.65
C THR A 57 -11.77 18.11 15.32
N GLY A 58 -11.80 16.84 14.91
CA GLY A 58 -11.28 16.39 13.62
C GLY A 58 -12.04 16.93 12.43
N LEU A 59 -13.34 17.22 12.58
CA LEU A 59 -14.22 17.66 11.50
C LEU A 59 -13.93 19.09 11.01
N ARG A 60 -13.24 19.90 11.81
CA ARG A 60 -13.05 21.33 11.53
C ARG A 60 -12.12 21.54 10.33
N ASN A 61 -12.49 22.48 9.46
CA ASN A 61 -11.60 22.96 8.39
C ASN A 61 -10.28 23.46 8.99
N GLY A 62 -9.17 23.08 8.36
CA GLY A 62 -7.81 23.33 8.89
C GLY A 62 -7.29 22.26 9.86
N SER A 63 -8.14 21.35 10.35
CA SER A 63 -7.68 20.21 11.13
C SER A 63 -6.85 19.27 10.26
N ARG A 64 -5.62 18.98 10.71
CA ARG A 64 -4.69 18.13 9.94
C ARG A 64 -5.19 16.68 9.84
N ILE A 65 -5.90 16.18 10.85
CA ILE A 65 -6.33 14.77 10.88
C ILE A 65 -7.36 14.46 9.81
N GLN A 66 -8.32 15.35 9.52
CA GLN A 66 -9.28 15.11 8.43
C GLN A 66 -8.58 15.08 7.05
N ARG A 67 -7.55 15.89 6.85
CA ARG A 67 -6.77 15.89 5.61
C ARG A 67 -6.03 14.57 5.46
N CYS A 68 -5.26 14.18 6.48
CA CYS A 68 -4.55 12.89 6.48
C CYS A 68 -5.48 11.70 6.24
N TYR A 69 -6.65 11.67 6.89
CA TYR A 69 -7.66 10.64 6.67
C TYR A 69 -8.14 10.60 5.22
N ARG A 70 -8.61 11.73 4.68
CA ARG A 70 -9.10 11.79 3.29
C ARG A 70 -8.02 11.42 2.28
N ASP A 71 -6.80 11.89 2.46
CA ASP A 71 -5.69 11.62 1.54
C ASP A 71 -5.32 10.12 1.53
N LEU A 72 -5.32 9.47 2.70
CA LEU A 72 -5.06 8.02 2.78
C LEU A 72 -6.21 7.18 2.24
N GLN A 73 -7.47 7.61 2.43
CA GLN A 73 -8.61 6.94 1.81
C GLN A 73 -8.58 7.08 0.28
N ALA A 74 -8.20 8.25 -0.24
CA ALA A 74 -8.01 8.45 -1.67
C ALA A 74 -6.89 7.57 -2.24
N ALA A 75 -5.76 7.46 -1.52
CA ALA A 75 -4.68 6.56 -1.90
C ALA A 75 -5.14 5.09 -1.89
N ASN A 76 -5.96 4.67 -0.91
CA ASN A 76 -6.48 3.30 -0.83
C ASN A 76 -7.52 2.98 -1.92
N ALA A 77 -8.15 4.00 -2.52
CA ALA A 77 -9.06 3.81 -3.65
C ALA A 77 -8.33 3.62 -4.99
N HIS A 78 -7.02 3.85 -5.05
CA HIS A 78 -6.26 3.74 -6.29
C HIS A 78 -6.13 2.27 -6.75
N PHE A 79 -6.31 2.02 -8.04
CA PHE A 79 -6.34 0.67 -8.63
C PHE A 79 -5.12 -0.20 -8.27
N PHE A 80 -3.92 0.38 -8.23
CA PHE A 80 -2.68 -0.32 -7.88
C PHE A 80 -2.45 -0.58 -6.38
N THR A 81 -3.24 0.03 -5.49
CA THR A 81 -2.97 0.00 -4.03
C THR A 81 -4.19 -0.38 -3.19
N ASN A 82 -5.36 -0.52 -3.82
CA ASN A 82 -6.57 -0.98 -3.16
C ASN A 82 -6.47 -2.46 -2.76
N GLU A 83 -7.46 -2.92 -2.00
CA GLU A 83 -7.52 -4.29 -1.48
C GLU A 83 -7.59 -5.36 -2.60
N GLN A 84 -8.12 -5.00 -3.78
CA GLN A 84 -8.14 -5.89 -4.95
C GLN A 84 -6.73 -6.28 -5.38
N SER A 85 -5.73 -5.41 -5.17
CA SER A 85 -4.33 -5.73 -5.48
C SER A 85 -3.79 -6.93 -4.70
N PHE A 86 -4.28 -7.20 -3.48
CA PHE A 86 -3.92 -8.42 -2.74
C PHE A 86 -4.57 -9.67 -3.33
N VAL A 87 -5.81 -9.55 -3.80
CA VAL A 87 -6.53 -10.65 -4.46
C VAL A 87 -5.81 -11.02 -5.75
N ASP A 88 -5.47 -10.04 -6.57
CA ASP A 88 -4.77 -10.26 -7.84
C ASP A 88 -3.40 -10.92 -7.62
N ALA A 89 -2.63 -10.42 -6.65
CA ALA A 89 -1.37 -11.02 -6.23
C ALA A 89 -1.55 -12.47 -5.73
N GLY A 90 -2.57 -12.74 -4.93
CA GLY A 90 -2.87 -14.08 -4.44
C GLY A 90 -3.23 -15.05 -5.57
N ARG A 91 -3.97 -14.59 -6.59
CA ARG A 91 -4.30 -15.40 -7.78
C ARG A 91 -3.04 -15.77 -8.57
N TYR A 92 -2.13 -14.81 -8.74
CA TYR A 92 -0.83 -15.04 -9.38
C TYR A 92 0.01 -16.08 -8.62
N LEU A 93 0.16 -15.89 -7.32
CA LEU A 93 0.92 -16.82 -6.46
C LEU A 93 0.31 -18.23 -6.43
N ALA A 94 -1.00 -18.34 -6.63
CA ALA A 94 -1.71 -19.62 -6.74
C ALA A 94 -1.60 -20.27 -8.14
N GLY A 95 -0.94 -19.62 -9.11
CA GLY A 95 -0.76 -20.14 -10.46
C GLY A 95 -2.05 -20.15 -11.31
N ILE A 96 -3.02 -19.27 -10.99
CA ILE A 96 -4.28 -19.22 -11.74
C ILE A 96 -4.02 -18.70 -13.17
N PRO A 97 -4.45 -19.40 -14.23
CA PRO A 97 -4.23 -18.92 -15.60
C PRO A 97 -4.80 -17.52 -15.85
N GLY A 98 -4.02 -16.66 -16.53
CA GLY A 98 -4.42 -15.28 -16.85
C GLY A 98 -4.40 -14.30 -15.66
N SER A 99 -3.82 -14.70 -14.52
CA SER A 99 -3.73 -13.84 -13.33
C SER A 99 -2.41 -13.06 -13.21
N ALA A 100 -1.57 -13.08 -14.25
CA ALA A 100 -0.35 -12.27 -14.29
C ALA A 100 -0.72 -10.82 -13.96
N PRO A 101 -0.13 -10.23 -12.90
CA PRO A 101 -0.42 -8.85 -12.56
C PRO A 101 0.00 -8.01 -13.76
N GLY A 102 -0.92 -7.21 -14.29
CA GLY A 102 -0.54 -6.11 -15.18
C GLY A 102 0.39 -5.19 -14.39
N LEU A 103 1.69 -5.35 -14.59
CA LEU A 103 2.73 -4.44 -14.12
C LEU A 103 2.61 -3.13 -14.90
#